data_AF-A0A258LNI6-F1
#
_entry.id   AF-A0A258LNI6-F1
#
_cell.length_a   1.000
_cell.length_b   1.000
_cell.length_c   1.000
_cell.angle_alpha   90.00
_cell.angle_beta   90.00
_cell.angle_gamma   90.00
#
_symmetry.space_group_name_H-M   'P 1'
#
loop_
_entity.id
_entity.type
_entity.pdbx_description
1 polymer ?
#
loop_
_entity_poly.entity_id
_entity_poly.type
_entity_poly.pdbx_seq_one_letter_code
_entity_poly.pdbx_strand_id
1 'polypeptide(L)'
;DAERSGLIYFSTTLINTGNHTVAFPDLELTLTDTQENPVLRRLFKPAEYLITQALVDDGFKARAEVKIKLAMTTSGAPVSGYRVFVTY
;
A
#
# COMPACT_ATOMS: atom_id res chain seq x y z
N ASP A 1 14.64 16.93 -15.91
CA ASP A 1 14.31 16.67 -14.50
C ASP A 1 12.80 16.81 -14.27
N ALA A 2 11.99 16.01 -14.99
CA ALA A 2 10.52 16.10 -15.02
C ALA A 2 9.84 14.90 -14.34
N GLU A 3 10.62 13.93 -13.84
CA GLU A 3 10.09 12.63 -13.40
C GLU A 3 9.71 12.59 -11.91
N ARG A 4 9.87 13.69 -11.15
CA ARG A 4 9.53 13.76 -9.72
C ARG A 4 8.36 14.67 -9.38
N SER A 5 7.71 15.29 -10.36
CA SER A 5 6.50 16.06 -10.12
C SER A 5 5.33 15.11 -9.86
N GLY A 6 4.88 15.01 -8.61
CA GLY A 6 3.70 14.23 -8.24
C GLY A 6 3.95 12.89 -7.54
N LEU A 7 5.13 12.62 -6.97
CA LEU A 7 5.31 11.40 -6.18
C LEU A 7 4.65 11.53 -4.80
N ILE A 8 3.71 10.63 -4.50
CA ILE A 8 3.06 10.50 -3.20
C ILE A 8 3.54 9.23 -2.51
N TYR A 9 3.80 9.35 -1.21
CA TYR A 9 4.10 8.22 -0.33
C TYR A 9 2.98 8.02 0.69
N PHE A 10 2.48 6.80 0.77
CA PHE A 10 1.56 6.36 1.81
C PHE A 10 2.32 5.46 2.79
N SER A 11 2.53 5.93 4.02
CA SER A 11 3.19 5.16 5.07
C SER A 11 2.15 4.68 6.07
N THR A 12 2.14 3.39 6.37
CA THR A 12 1.20 2.80 7.35
C THR A 12 1.85 1.63 8.08
N THR A 13 1.17 1.14 9.12
CA THR A 13 1.50 -0.10 9.81
C THR A 13 0.42 -1.13 9.52
N LEU A 14 0.79 -2.26 8.92
CA LEU A 14 -0.06 -3.44 8.86
C LEU A 14 0.07 -4.21 10.17
N ILE A 15 -1.07 -4.70 10.69
CA ILE A 15 -1.11 -5.47 11.93
C ILE A 15 -1.95 -6.73 11.69
N ASN A 16 -1.38 -7.91 11.94
CA ASN A 16 -2.15 -9.14 11.99
C ASN A 16 -2.76 -9.27 13.38
N THR A 17 -4.04 -8.90 13.52
CA THR A 17 -4.76 -8.96 14.80
C THR A 17 -5.26 -10.37 15.16
N GLY A 18 -5.05 -11.36 14.27
CA GLY A 18 -5.43 -12.74 14.47
C GLY A 18 -4.42 -13.56 15.29
N ASN A 19 -4.79 -14.82 15.53
CA ASN A 19 -3.99 -15.79 16.29
C ASN A 19 -3.22 -16.77 15.39
N HIS A 20 -3.28 -16.61 14.07
CA HIS A 20 -2.64 -17.48 13.10
C HIS A 20 -1.76 -16.68 12.14
N THR A 21 -0.70 -17.30 11.66
CA THR A 21 0.05 -16.81 10.52
C THR A 21 -0.83 -16.88 9.27
N VAL A 22 -0.87 -15.79 8.51
CA VAL A 22 -1.61 -15.68 7.24
C VAL A 22 -0.65 -15.26 6.13
N ALA A 23 -1.06 -15.35 4.86
CA ALA A 23 -0.30 -14.75 3.77
C ALA A 23 -0.23 -13.22 3.94
N PHE A 24 0.81 -12.57 3.42
CA PHE A 24 0.78 -11.12 3.28
C PHE A 24 -0.29 -10.73 2.23
N PRO A 25 -1.14 -9.72 2.52
CA PRO A 25 -2.24 -9.38 1.62
C PRO A 25 -1.77 -8.57 0.42
N ASP A 26 -2.55 -8.55 -0.64
CA ASP A 26 -2.48 -7.48 -1.61
C ASP A 26 -3.05 -6.19 -1.00
N LEU A 27 -2.48 -5.05 -1.39
CA LEU A 27 -2.95 -3.73 -0.95
C LEU A 27 -3.39 -2.92 -2.15
N GLU A 28 -4.63 -2.49 -2.19
CA GLU A 28 -5.09 -1.53 -3.18
C GLU A 28 -5.03 -0.12 -2.58
N LEU A 29 -4.23 0.76 -3.17
CA LEU A 29 -4.24 2.19 -2.86
C LEU A 29 -4.96 2.91 -4.00
N THR A 30 -6.01 3.64 -3.65
CA THR A 30 -6.73 4.53 -4.56
C THR A 30 -6.52 5.97 -4.08
N LEU A 31 -6.09 6.86 -4.96
CA LEU A 31 -6.05 8.30 -4.72
C LEU A 31 -7.33 8.93 -5.26
N THR A 32 -7.82 9.97 -4.60
CA THR A 32 -9.10 10.62 -4.95
C THR A 32 -8.97 12.12 -5.16
N ASP A 33 -9.89 12.70 -5.94
CA ASP A 33 -10.06 14.16 -6.05
C ASP A 33 -10.81 14.75 -4.82
N THR A 34 -11.14 16.04 -4.88
CA THR A 34 -11.88 16.77 -3.83
C THR A 34 -13.33 16.32 -3.67
N GLN A 35 -13.88 15.59 -4.63
CA GLN A 35 -15.23 15.03 -4.61
C GLN A 35 -15.21 13.53 -4.25
N GLU A 36 -14.07 13.02 -3.78
CA GLU A 36 -13.80 11.62 -3.48
C GLU A 36 -13.92 10.64 -4.68
N ASN A 37 -13.86 11.16 -5.90
CA ASN A 37 -13.80 10.30 -7.09
C ASN A 37 -12.41 9.68 -7.22
N PRO A 38 -12.28 8.39 -7.56
CA PRO A 38 -10.99 7.76 -7.78
C PRO A 38 -10.29 8.37 -9.01
N VAL A 39 -9.10 8.91 -8.84
CA VAL A 39 -8.29 9.46 -9.94
C VAL A 39 -7.15 8.54 -10.34
N LEU A 40 -6.59 7.80 -9.38
CA LEU A 40 -5.54 6.80 -9.59
C LEU A 40 -5.78 5.61 -8.69
N ARG A 41 -5.45 4.42 -9.18
CA ARG A 41 -5.57 3.18 -8.43
C ARG A 41 -4.41 2.26 -8.78
N ARG A 42 -3.83 1.64 -7.76
CA ARG A 42 -2.80 0.61 -7.94
C ARG A 42 -2.96 -0.47 -6.89
N LEU A 43 -2.83 -1.71 -7.34
CA LEU A 43 -2.66 -2.88 -6.50
C LEU A 43 -1.16 -3.09 -6.25
N PHE A 44 -0.78 -3.29 -4.99
CA PHE A 44 0.57 -3.60 -4.55
C PHE A 44 0.60 -5.03 -4.03
N LYS A 45 1.42 -5.86 -4.66
CA LYS A 45 1.72 -7.22 -4.21
C LYS A 45 2.68 -7.17 -3.01
N PRO A 46 2.70 -8.19 -2.13
CA PRO A 46 3.64 -8.28 -1.01
C PRO A 46 5.10 -7.99 -1.36
N ALA A 47 5.57 -8.50 -2.50
CA ALA A 47 6.93 -8.29 -2.98
C ALA A 47 7.26 -6.81 -3.31
N GLU A 48 6.25 -5.95 -3.50
CA GLU A 48 6.44 -4.53 -3.83
C GLU A 48 6.54 -3.63 -2.59
N TYR A 49 6.05 -4.09 -1.43
CA TYR A 49 5.99 -3.27 -0.22
C TYR A 49 6.75 -3.84 0.98
N LEU A 50 7.21 -5.08 0.90
CA LEU A 50 8.08 -5.69 1.91
C LEU A 50 9.55 -5.47 1.59
N ILE A 51 10.35 -5.32 2.64
CA ILE A 51 11.79 -5.03 2.54
C ILE A 51 12.58 -6.23 2.02
N THR A 52 12.10 -7.45 2.30
CA THR A 52 12.76 -8.69 1.87
C THR A 52 11.74 -9.71 1.37
N GLN A 53 12.11 -10.45 0.33
CA GLN A 53 11.29 -11.55 -0.20
C GLN A 53 11.12 -12.67 0.85
N ALA A 54 12.12 -12.89 1.71
CA ALA A 54 12.05 -13.87 2.79
C ALA A 54 10.85 -13.63 3.74
N LEU A 55 10.44 -12.38 3.95
CA LEU A 55 9.24 -12.09 4.74
C LEU A 55 7.96 -12.56 4.05
N VAL A 56 7.91 -12.47 2.71
CA VAL A 56 6.76 -12.97 1.94
C VAL A 56 6.56 -14.46 2.20
N ASP A 57 7.65 -15.22 2.13
CA ASP A 57 7.63 -16.68 2.27
C ASP A 57 7.34 -17.13 3.72
N ASP A 58 7.81 -16.36 4.71
CA ASP A 58 7.54 -16.58 6.14
C ASP A 58 6.06 -16.35 6.53
N GLY A 59 5.33 -15.61 5.71
CA GLY A 59 3.97 -15.16 5.99
C GLY A 59 3.88 -14.09 7.08
N PHE A 60 2.69 -13.50 7.19
CA PHE A 60 2.40 -12.48 8.20
C PHE A 60 2.03 -13.15 9.52
N LYS A 61 3.03 -13.27 10.40
CA LYS A 61 2.93 -13.95 11.70
C LYS A 61 1.80 -13.40 12.58
N ALA A 62 1.19 -14.27 13.38
CA ALA A 62 0.15 -13.89 14.34
C ALA A 62 0.61 -12.75 15.25
N ARG A 63 -0.24 -11.75 15.49
CA ARG A 63 0.04 -10.59 16.35
C ARG A 63 1.24 -9.73 15.92
N ALA A 64 1.83 -9.99 14.75
CA ALA A 64 2.93 -9.19 14.25
C ALA A 64 2.44 -7.87 13.63
N GLU A 65 3.34 -6.90 13.61
CA GLU A 65 3.16 -5.62 12.91
C GLU A 65 4.31 -5.39 11.93
N VAL A 66 4.00 -4.76 10.80
CA VAL A 66 4.98 -4.41 9.77
C VAL A 66 4.70 -2.99 9.28
N LYS A 67 5.71 -2.13 9.35
CA LYS A 67 5.65 -0.80 8.75
C LYS A 67 5.92 -0.91 7.25
N ILE A 68 5.05 -0.32 6.45
CA ILE A 68 5.15 -0.33 5.00
C ILE A 68 5.07 1.09 4.45
N LYS A 69 5.63 1.26 3.25
CA LYS A 69 5.60 2.52 2.51
C LYS A 69 5.29 2.24 1.05
N LEU A 70 4.13 2.70 0.59
CA LEU A 70 3.68 2.59 -0.78
C LEU A 70 3.99 3.89 -1.52
N ALA A 71 4.42 3.80 -2.78
CA ALA A 71 4.75 4.94 -3.62
C ALA A 71 3.87 4.94 -4.88
N MET A 72 3.27 6.09 -5.18
CA MET A 72 2.47 6.30 -6.38
C MET A 72 2.79 7.65 -7.01
N THR A 73 3.03 7.66 -8.32
CA THR A 73 3.20 8.89 -9.08
C THR A 73 1.86 9.39 -9.57
N THR A 74 1.55 10.66 -9.32
CA THR A 74 0.27 11.26 -9.71
C THR A 74 0.25 11.75 -11.14
N SER A 75 1.42 11.90 -11.78
CA SER A 75 1.55 12.37 -13.16
C SER A 75 0.77 13.67 -13.43
N GLY A 76 0.68 14.55 -12.42
CA GLY A 76 -0.06 15.82 -12.50
C GLY A 76 -1.55 15.75 -12.18
N ALA A 77 -2.10 14.57 -11.85
CA ALA A 77 -3.48 14.45 -11.40
C ALA A 77 -3.70 15.21 -10.07
N PRO A 78 -4.78 16.00 -9.95
CA PRO A 78 -5.12 16.66 -8.69
C PRO A 78 -5.61 15.61 -7.69
N VAL A 79 -4.84 15.43 -6.62
CA VAL A 79 -5.15 14.50 -5.53
C VAL A 79 -5.47 15.28 -4.27
N SER A 80 -6.60 14.96 -3.63
CA SER A 80 -7.05 15.55 -2.37
C SER A 80 -7.34 14.52 -1.29
N GLY A 81 -7.36 13.23 -1.62
CA GLY A 81 -7.65 12.16 -0.66
C GLY A 81 -7.11 10.80 -1.09
N TYR A 82 -7.35 9.79 -0.27
CA TYR A 82 -6.95 8.40 -0.54
C TYR A 82 -7.90 7.40 0.13
N ARG A 83 -7.90 6.16 -0.38
CA ARG A 83 -8.55 4.98 0.21
C ARG A 83 -7.60 3.79 0.09
N VAL A 84 -7.61 2.91 1.10
CA VAL A 84 -6.78 1.69 1.10
C VAL A 84 -7.63 0.49 1.42
N PHE A 85 -7.49 -0.56 0.62
CA PHE A 85 -8.12 -1.86 0.84
C PHE A 85 -7.07 -2.95 1.01
N VAL A 86 -7.39 -3.90 1.87
CA VAL A 86 -6.62 -5.13 2.10
C VAL A 86 -7.36 -6.26 1.39
N THR A 87 -6.67 -7.07 0.60
CA THR A 87 -7.26 -8.19 -0.17
C THR A 87 -6.39 -9.44 -0.01
N TYR A 88 -7.03 -10.61 0.08
CA TYR A 88 -6.38 -11.92 0.23
C TYR A 88 -6.72 -12.84 -0.94
#